data_AF-A0A0R0B395-F1
#
_entry.id   AF-A0A0R0B395-F1
#
_cell.length_a   1.000
_cell.length_b   1.000
_cell.length_c   1.000
_cell.angle_alpha   90.00
_cell.angle_beta   90.00
_cell.angle_gamma   90.00
#
_symmetry.space_group_name_H-M   'P 1'
#
loop_
_entity.id
_entity.type
_entity.pdbx_description
1 polymer ?
#
loop_
_entity_poly.entity_id
_entity_poly.type
_entity_poly.pdbx_seq_one_letter_code
_entity_poly.pdbx_strand_id
1 'polypeptide(L)'
;MNARIAAAMGFDDLYSGNEAFRERFDEMLDAVKALPESLQERGRSLMYPQLHNACAMGDAELVTALLATGLDPDAYTYTDDDEDQPPLVWLARDTELGFEVKRQIAEALFAAGADVQEGGAAEAARSAGDYDLADYLQSR
;
A
#
# COMPACT_ATOMS: atom_id res chain seq x y z
N MET A 1 13.59 -9.86 -15.78
CA MET A 1 14.18 -9.80 -14.42
C MET A 1 13.07 -9.91 -13.38
N ASN A 2 12.05 -9.06 -13.47
CA ASN A 2 10.90 -9.04 -12.56
C ASN A 2 10.14 -10.38 -12.46
N ALA A 3 9.97 -11.13 -13.56
CA ALA A 3 9.40 -12.49 -13.52
C ALA A 3 10.11 -13.46 -12.53
N ARG A 4 11.43 -13.35 -12.34
CA ARG A 4 12.15 -14.17 -11.35
C ARG A 4 11.89 -13.69 -9.92
N ILE A 5 11.68 -12.40 -9.73
CA ILE A 5 11.32 -11.80 -8.44
C ILE A 5 9.90 -12.22 -8.08
N ALA A 6 8.95 -12.14 -9.04
CA ALA A 6 7.60 -12.66 -8.88
C ALA A 6 7.61 -14.14 -8.50
N ALA A 7 8.38 -14.98 -9.20
CA ALA A 7 8.53 -16.39 -8.85
C ALA A 7 9.12 -16.62 -7.45
N ALA A 8 10.14 -15.84 -7.05
CA ALA A 8 10.72 -15.92 -5.71
C ALA A 8 9.72 -15.50 -4.62
N MET A 9 8.76 -14.64 -4.97
CA MET A 9 7.67 -14.18 -4.10
C MET A 9 6.42 -15.08 -4.16
N GLY A 10 6.39 -16.11 -5.01
CA GLY A 10 5.25 -17.02 -5.18
C GLY A 10 4.13 -16.50 -6.10
N PHE A 11 4.43 -15.52 -6.95
CA PHE A 11 3.49 -14.91 -7.90
C PHE A 11 3.81 -15.26 -9.37
N ASP A 12 4.50 -16.37 -9.65
CA ASP A 12 4.90 -16.73 -11.02
C ASP A 12 3.71 -16.96 -11.95
N ASP A 13 2.73 -17.75 -11.51
CA ASP A 13 1.53 -18.03 -12.30
C ASP A 13 0.77 -16.73 -12.59
N LEU A 14 0.53 -15.93 -11.55
CA LEU A 14 -0.21 -14.67 -11.63
C LEU A 14 0.50 -13.63 -12.50
N TYR A 15 1.82 -13.46 -12.34
CA TYR A 15 2.64 -12.56 -13.17
C TYR A 15 2.63 -12.95 -14.65
N SER A 16 2.58 -14.24 -14.94
CA SER A 16 2.51 -14.73 -16.32
C SER A 16 1.11 -14.57 -16.94
N GLY A 17 0.06 -14.81 -16.14
CA GLY A 17 -1.32 -14.95 -16.60
C GLY A 17 -2.20 -13.71 -16.49
N ASN A 18 -1.86 -12.74 -15.63
CA ASN A 18 -2.66 -11.55 -15.38
C ASN A 18 -1.87 -10.28 -15.71
N GLU A 19 -2.30 -9.57 -16.75
CA GLU A 19 -1.65 -8.35 -17.23
C GLU A 19 -1.72 -7.21 -16.21
N ALA A 20 -2.89 -6.99 -15.60
CA ALA A 20 -3.09 -5.94 -14.59
C ALA A 20 -2.19 -6.17 -13.37
N PHE A 21 -2.11 -7.41 -12.89
CA PHE A 21 -1.17 -7.76 -11.82
C PHE A 21 0.27 -7.51 -12.24
N ARG A 22 0.67 -7.97 -13.43
CA ARG A 22 2.05 -7.83 -13.91
C ARG A 22 2.47 -6.37 -14.01
N GLU A 23 1.61 -5.53 -14.59
CA GLU A 23 1.84 -4.08 -14.69
C GLU A 23 2.02 -3.48 -13.31
N ARG A 24 1.10 -3.75 -12.38
CA ARG A 24 1.16 -3.21 -11.02
C ARG A 24 2.38 -3.72 -10.24
N PHE A 25 2.73 -4.99 -10.40
CA PHE A 25 3.92 -5.59 -9.80
C PHE A 25 5.20 -4.92 -10.30
N ASP A 26 5.29 -4.69 -11.62
CA ASP A 26 6.44 -4.02 -12.22
C ASP A 26 6.54 -2.56 -11.76
N GLU A 27 5.43 -1.82 -11.70
CA GLU A 27 5.37 -0.46 -11.17
C GLU A 27 5.90 -0.36 -9.74
N MET A 28 5.49 -1.27 -8.85
CA MET A 28 5.93 -1.27 -7.46
C MET A 28 7.43 -1.57 -7.34
N LEU A 29 7.96 -2.50 -8.15
CA LEU A 29 9.40 -2.78 -8.17
C LEU A 29 10.20 -1.60 -8.73
N ASP A 30 9.68 -0.89 -9.72
CA ASP A 30 10.33 0.28 -10.29
C ASP A 30 10.30 1.48 -9.33
N ALA A 31 9.21 1.67 -8.59
CA ALA A 31 9.14 2.62 -7.48
C ALA A 31 10.22 2.34 -6.43
N VAL A 32 10.36 1.08 -5.99
CA VAL A 32 11.41 0.68 -5.04
C VAL A 32 12.82 0.96 -5.58
N LYS A 33 13.08 0.77 -6.87
CA LYS A 33 14.37 1.10 -7.50
C LYS A 33 14.63 2.61 -7.55
N ALA A 34 13.57 3.42 -7.68
CA ALA A 34 13.65 4.87 -7.73
C ALA A 34 13.77 5.54 -6.36
N LEU A 35 13.60 4.79 -5.26
CA LEU A 35 13.75 5.32 -3.91
C LEU A 35 15.15 5.90 -3.64
N PRO A 36 15.25 6.88 -2.72
CA PRO A 36 16.53 7.29 -2.15
C PRO A 36 17.33 6.10 -1.62
N GLU A 37 18.66 6.13 -1.74
CA GLU A 37 19.53 5.02 -1.36
C GLU A 37 19.30 4.55 0.10
N SER A 38 19.04 5.49 1.02
CA SER A 38 18.73 5.21 2.42
C SER A 38 17.43 4.44 2.65
N LEU A 39 16.53 4.39 1.67
CA LEU A 39 15.22 3.71 1.75
C LEU A 39 15.13 2.48 0.85
N GLN A 40 16.06 2.29 -0.10
CA GLN A 40 16.00 1.18 -1.05
C GLN A 40 16.01 -0.19 -0.37
N GLU A 41 16.81 -0.38 0.68
CA GLU A 41 16.86 -1.68 1.38
C GLU A 41 15.53 -1.98 2.08
N ARG A 42 14.94 -0.98 2.75
CA ARG A 42 13.60 -1.10 3.36
C ARG A 42 12.56 -1.46 2.31
N GLY A 43 12.50 -0.72 1.20
CA GLY A 43 11.57 -1.02 0.11
C GLY A 43 11.77 -2.41 -0.52
N ARG A 44 13.01 -2.86 -0.68
CA ARG A 44 13.33 -4.22 -1.22
C ARG A 44 13.00 -5.35 -0.26
N SER A 45 12.99 -5.07 1.04
CA SER A 45 12.68 -6.08 2.07
C SER A 45 11.19 -6.40 2.16
N LEU A 46 10.34 -5.52 1.63
CA LEU A 46 8.89 -5.71 1.59
C LEU A 46 8.51 -6.72 0.49
N MET A 47 7.58 -7.60 0.83
CA MET A 47 6.85 -8.38 -0.17
C MET A 47 5.98 -7.44 -1.02
N TYR A 48 5.62 -7.90 -2.22
CA TYR A 48 4.56 -7.24 -2.98
C TYR A 48 3.24 -7.29 -2.20
N PRO A 49 2.45 -6.21 -2.17
CA PRO A 49 2.73 -4.89 -2.74
C PRO A 49 3.37 -3.93 -1.73
N GLN A 50 4.36 -3.18 -2.18
CA GLN A 50 5.27 -2.44 -1.30
C GLN A 50 4.61 -1.23 -0.64
N LEU A 51 3.77 -0.48 -1.36
CA LEU A 51 3.04 0.65 -0.78
C LEU A 51 2.09 0.20 0.34
N HIS A 52 1.36 -0.89 0.13
CA HIS A 52 0.42 -1.47 1.10
C HIS A 52 1.14 -1.94 2.36
N ASN A 53 2.21 -2.72 2.19
CA ASN A 53 3.01 -3.20 3.31
C ASN A 53 3.68 -2.04 4.07
N ALA A 54 4.16 -1.00 3.38
CA ALA A 54 4.71 0.19 4.04
C ALA A 54 3.66 0.92 4.90
N CYS A 55 2.41 1.04 4.40
CA CYS A 55 1.29 1.57 5.17
C CYS A 55 1.02 0.74 6.42
N ALA A 56 0.86 -0.58 6.27
CA ALA A 56 0.58 -1.50 7.39
C ALA A 56 1.73 -1.58 8.41
N MET A 57 2.97 -1.37 7.99
CA MET A 57 4.14 -1.33 8.88
C MET A 57 4.29 0.00 9.63
N GLY A 58 3.47 1.02 9.33
CA GLY A 58 3.59 2.32 9.97
C GLY A 58 4.76 3.16 9.43
N ASP A 59 5.31 2.80 8.27
CA ASP A 59 6.51 3.42 7.72
C ASP A 59 6.17 4.68 6.90
N ALA A 60 5.80 5.76 7.60
CA ALA A 60 5.39 7.02 6.95
C ALA A 60 6.45 7.63 6.03
N GLU A 61 7.74 7.47 6.35
CA GLU A 61 8.84 7.95 5.51
C GLU A 61 8.91 7.17 4.19
N LEU A 62 8.84 5.84 4.26
CA LEU A 62 8.85 4.98 3.08
C LEU A 62 7.59 5.17 2.24
N VAL A 63 6.41 5.29 2.87
CA VAL A 63 5.14 5.59 2.18
C VAL A 63 5.27 6.89 1.38
N THR A 64 5.74 7.95 2.02
CA THR A 64 5.92 9.25 1.35
C THR A 64 6.89 9.15 0.17
N ALA A 65 7.99 8.42 0.33
CA ALA A 65 8.98 8.25 -0.73
C ALA A 65 8.47 7.38 -1.89
N LEU A 66 7.70 6.33 -1.61
CA LEU A 66 7.06 5.49 -2.63
C LEU A 66 6.01 6.28 -3.42
N LEU A 67 5.16 7.05 -2.74
CA LEU A 67 4.17 7.91 -3.41
C LEU A 67 4.84 8.98 -4.29
N ALA A 68 5.98 9.52 -3.85
CA ALA A 68 6.74 10.50 -4.62
C ALA A 68 7.30 9.96 -5.95
N THR A 69 7.33 8.63 -6.16
CA THR A 69 7.69 8.04 -7.46
C THR A 69 6.53 8.05 -8.46
N GLY A 70 5.35 8.56 -8.07
CA GLY A 70 4.15 8.60 -8.90
C GLY A 70 3.32 7.33 -8.84
N LEU A 71 3.50 6.49 -7.82
CA LEU A 71 2.58 5.39 -7.57
C LEU A 71 1.18 5.93 -7.32
N ASP A 72 0.21 5.27 -7.94
CA ASP A 72 -1.20 5.50 -7.70
C ASP A 72 -1.54 5.15 -6.24
N PRO A 73 -2.01 6.12 -5.44
CA PRO A 73 -2.26 5.89 -4.01
C PRO A 73 -3.49 5.03 -3.73
N ASP A 74 -4.36 4.82 -4.74
CA ASP A 74 -5.56 3.97 -4.67
C ASP A 74 -5.37 2.63 -5.40
N ALA A 75 -4.12 2.31 -5.74
CA ALA A 75 -3.76 1.09 -6.43
C ALA A 75 -4.25 -0.16 -5.69
N TYR A 76 -5.01 -1.01 -6.37
CA TYR A 76 -5.34 -2.35 -5.88
C TYR A 76 -4.19 -3.31 -6.14
N THR A 77 -4.21 -4.43 -5.40
CA THR A 77 -3.16 -5.44 -5.41
C THR A 77 -3.24 -6.38 -6.62
N TYR A 78 -4.41 -6.46 -7.28
CA TYR A 78 -4.70 -7.31 -8.45
C TYR A 78 -4.29 -8.78 -8.25
N THR A 79 -4.40 -9.27 -7.03
CA THR A 79 -4.19 -10.67 -6.71
C THR A 79 -5.43 -11.49 -7.08
N ASP A 80 -5.33 -12.81 -7.04
CA ASP A 80 -6.51 -13.68 -7.19
C ASP A 80 -7.39 -13.68 -5.92
N ASP A 81 -7.10 -12.81 -4.93
CA ASP A 81 -7.90 -12.64 -3.73
C ASP A 81 -9.05 -11.66 -3.98
N ASP A 82 -10.26 -12.07 -3.64
CA ASP A 82 -11.45 -11.21 -3.68
C ASP A 82 -11.35 -10.06 -2.65
N GLU A 83 -10.37 -10.10 -1.74
CA GLU A 83 -10.04 -9.04 -0.78
C GLU A 83 -8.92 -8.10 -1.22
N ASP A 84 -8.64 -7.98 -2.52
CA ASP A 84 -7.81 -6.87 -3.01
C ASP A 84 -8.40 -5.53 -2.53
N GLN A 85 -7.56 -4.72 -1.89
CA GLN A 85 -7.97 -3.46 -1.25
C GLN A 85 -6.87 -2.41 -1.41
N PRO A 86 -7.21 -1.11 -1.48
CA PRO A 86 -6.23 -0.04 -1.62
C PRO A 86 -5.41 0.14 -0.34
N PRO A 87 -4.26 0.85 -0.39
CA PRO A 87 -3.35 1.03 0.74
C PRO A 87 -4.02 1.64 1.98
N LEU A 88 -5.01 2.52 1.79
CA LEU A 88 -5.72 3.16 2.90
C LEU A 88 -6.56 2.17 3.72
N VAL A 89 -7.14 1.15 3.07
CA VAL A 89 -7.88 0.09 3.76
C VAL A 89 -6.94 -0.84 4.52
N TRP A 90 -5.76 -1.14 3.97
CA TRP A 90 -4.73 -1.90 4.68
C TRP A 90 -4.27 -1.19 5.96
N LEU A 91 -4.04 0.12 5.89
CA LEU A 91 -3.75 0.95 7.04
C LEU A 91 -4.88 0.91 8.09
N ALA A 92 -6.13 0.97 7.63
CA ALA A 92 -7.31 0.97 8.48
C ALA A 92 -7.52 -0.37 9.21
N ARG A 93 -7.19 -1.50 8.56
CA ARG A 93 -7.33 -2.86 9.11
C ARG A 93 -6.24 -3.23 10.11
N ASP A 94 -5.08 -2.56 10.07
CA ASP A 94 -4.03 -2.79 11.06
C ASP A 94 -4.54 -2.53 12.49
N THR A 95 -4.11 -3.33 13.46
CA THR A 95 -4.56 -3.21 14.87
C THR A 95 -3.45 -2.81 15.84
N GLU A 96 -2.22 -2.68 15.36
CA GLU A 96 -1.03 -2.48 16.20
C GLU A 96 -0.56 -1.01 16.19
N LEU A 97 -0.77 -0.29 15.09
CA LEU A 97 -0.37 1.09 14.93
C LEU A 97 -1.29 2.03 15.71
N GLY A 98 -0.69 3.00 16.40
CA GLY A 98 -1.43 4.08 17.04
C GLY A 98 -2.00 5.10 16.05
N PHE A 99 -3.08 5.77 16.46
CA PHE A 99 -3.81 6.75 15.65
C PHE A 99 -2.92 7.81 14.98
N GLU A 100 -1.94 8.39 15.68
CA GLU A 100 -1.11 9.45 15.08
C GLU A 100 -0.26 8.96 13.91
N VAL A 101 0.25 7.74 13.97
CA VAL A 101 1.01 7.14 12.86
C VAL A 101 0.08 6.89 11.68
N LYS A 102 -1.10 6.32 11.94
CA LYS A 102 -2.11 6.08 10.91
C LYS A 102 -2.58 7.39 10.27
N ARG A 103 -2.82 8.43 11.06
CA ARG A 103 -3.18 9.77 10.57
C ARG A 103 -2.10 10.33 9.65
N GLN A 104 -0.83 10.23 10.05
CA GLN A 104 0.30 10.70 9.23
C GLN A 104 0.38 9.97 7.88
N ILE A 105 0.18 8.65 7.87
CA ILE A 105 0.20 7.85 6.63
C ILE A 105 -1.02 8.17 5.76
N ALA A 106 -2.21 8.29 6.34
CA ALA A 106 -3.42 8.70 5.62
C ALA A 106 -3.23 10.08 4.99
N GLU A 107 -2.61 11.04 5.70
CA GLU A 107 -2.28 12.35 5.14
C GLU A 107 -1.31 12.27 3.97
N ALA A 108 -0.31 11.38 4.02
CA ALA A 108 0.59 11.15 2.89
C ALA A 108 -0.15 10.59 1.66
N LEU A 109 -1.06 9.64 1.87
CA LEU A 109 -1.93 9.09 0.81
C LEU A 109 -2.83 10.19 0.21
N PHE A 110 -3.49 11.00 1.04
CA PHE A 110 -4.33 12.11 0.56
C PHE A 110 -3.53 13.17 -0.19
N ALA A 111 -2.31 13.48 0.27
CA ALA A 111 -1.43 14.42 -0.42
C ALA A 111 -0.99 13.90 -1.79
N ALA A 112 -0.93 12.58 -1.98
CA ALA A 112 -0.68 11.93 -3.26
C ALA A 112 -1.96 11.78 -4.12
N GLY A 113 -3.13 12.10 -3.58
CA GLY A 113 -4.40 12.11 -4.30
C GLY A 113 -5.34 10.94 -4.01
N ALA A 114 -5.11 10.16 -2.95
CA ALA A 114 -6.02 9.08 -2.56
C ALA A 114 -7.45 9.59 -2.32
N ASP A 115 -8.43 8.88 -2.86
CA ASP A 115 -9.84 9.07 -2.50
C ASP A 115 -10.12 8.39 -1.16
N VAL A 116 -10.55 9.19 -0.18
CA VAL A 116 -10.88 8.70 1.17
C VAL A 116 -12.04 7.69 1.17
N GLN A 117 -12.89 7.71 0.14
CA GLN A 117 -14.02 6.79 0.00
C GLN A 117 -13.64 5.47 -0.70
N GLU A 118 -12.46 5.39 -1.32
CA GLU A 118 -12.04 4.20 -2.06
C GLU A 118 -11.83 3.01 -1.12
N GLY A 119 -12.44 1.88 -1.47
CA GLY A 119 -12.37 0.63 -0.68
C GLY A 119 -13.05 0.64 0.70
N GLY A 120 -13.66 1.76 1.13
CA GLY A 120 -14.37 1.83 2.42
C GLY A 120 -13.47 1.77 3.66
N ALA A 121 -12.38 2.56 3.66
CA ALA A 121 -11.41 2.55 4.76
C ALA A 121 -12.00 2.96 6.13
N ALA A 122 -13.00 3.84 6.16
CA ALA A 122 -13.66 4.22 7.40
C ALA A 122 -14.46 3.06 8.02
N GLU A 123 -15.17 2.27 7.21
CA GLU A 123 -15.86 1.06 7.64
C GLU A 123 -14.88 -0.01 8.12
N ALA A 124 -13.74 -0.16 7.42
CA ALA A 124 -12.69 -1.08 7.80
C ALA A 124 -12.08 -0.71 9.17
N ALA A 125 -11.76 0.57 9.38
CA ALA A 125 -11.25 1.07 10.67
C ALA A 125 -12.24 0.79 11.81
N ARG A 126 -13.54 1.04 11.60
CA ARG A 126 -14.57 0.69 12.61
C ARG A 126 -14.65 -0.80 12.90
N SER A 127 -14.57 -1.63 11.86
CA SER A 127 -14.60 -3.08 12.00
C SER A 127 -13.38 -3.61 12.77
N ALA A 128 -12.23 -2.95 12.63
CA ALA A 128 -11.03 -3.20 13.42
C ALA A 128 -11.07 -2.60 14.84
N GLY A 129 -12.09 -1.80 15.17
CA GLY A 129 -12.24 -1.13 16.46
C GLY A 129 -11.48 0.21 16.59
N ASP A 130 -10.90 0.71 15.49
CA ASP A 130 -10.19 1.98 15.43
C ASP A 130 -11.16 3.13 15.12
N TYR A 131 -11.95 3.51 16.13
CA TYR A 131 -12.97 4.55 15.99
C TYR A 131 -12.36 5.95 15.77
N ASP A 132 -11.19 6.23 16.34
CA ASP A 132 -10.50 7.50 16.16
C ASP A 132 -10.09 7.69 14.70
N LEU A 133 -9.50 6.67 14.07
CA LEU A 133 -9.20 6.71 12.64
C LEU A 133 -10.48 6.79 11.80
N ALA A 134 -11.51 6.00 12.13
CA ALA A 134 -12.75 6.00 11.36
C ALA A 134 -13.44 7.38 11.34
N ASP A 135 -13.52 8.03 12.49
CA ASP A 135 -14.11 9.36 12.62
C ASP A 135 -13.25 10.41 11.92
N TYR A 136 -11.92 10.29 11.99
CA TYR A 136 -11.01 11.12 11.21
C TYR A 136 -11.26 10.98 9.70
N LEU A 137 -11.30 9.77 9.17
CA LEU A 137 -11.50 9.49 7.74
C LEU A 137 -12.84 10.07 7.23
N GLN A 138 -13.91 9.98 8.03
CA GLN A 138 -15.21 10.56 7.66
C GLN A 138 -15.26 12.09 7.64
N SER A 139 -14.29 12.74 8.28
CA SER A 139 -14.20 14.20 8.33
C SER A 139 -13.42 14.82 7.17
N ARG A 140 -12.84 13.98 6.28
CA ARG A 140 -12.00 14.41 5.15
C ARG A 140 -12.80 14.65 3.89
#